data_AF-U2FSB7-F1
#
_entry.id   AF-U2FSB7-F1
#
_cell.length_a   1.000
_cell.length_b   1.000
_cell.length_c   1.000
_cell.angle_alpha   90.00
_cell.angle_beta   90.00
_cell.angle_gamma   90.00
#
_symmetry.space_group_name_H-M   'P 1'
#
loop_
_entity.id
_entity.type
_entity.pdbx_description
1 polymer ?
#
loop_
_entity_poly.entity_id
_entity_poly.type
_entity_poly.pdbx_seq_one_letter_code
_entity_poly.pdbx_strand_id
1 'polypeptide(L)' 'MKTLLKSLAVAALAAAVLVPAIAEAHPHRVCHFDHHHHRMCRWVR' A
#
# COMPACT_ATOMS: atom_id res chain seq x y z
N MET A 1 -25.49 -19.28 -4.33
CA MET A 1 -24.22 -19.42 -3.58
C MET A 1 -22.99 -19.44 -4.47
N LYS A 2 -22.91 -20.31 -5.49
CA LYS A 2 -21.71 -20.44 -6.35
C LYS A 2 -21.32 -19.17 -7.12
N THR A 3 -22.30 -18.35 -7.51
CA THR A 3 -22.07 -17.06 -8.19
C THR A 3 -21.57 -15.97 -7.25
N LEU A 4 -22.08 -15.94 -6.02
CA LEU A 4 -21.64 -15.00 -4.96
C LEU A 4 -20.19 -15.23 -4.55
N LEU A 5 -19.76 -16.49 -4.45
CA LEU A 5 -18.36 -16.82 -4.16
C LEU A 5 -17.42 -16.34 -5.29
N LYS A 6 -17.85 -16.44 -6.54
CA LYS A 6 -17.06 -15.98 -7.69
C LYS A 6 -16.91 -14.46 -7.69
N SER A 7 -17.98 -13.72 -7.43
CA SER A 7 -17.91 -12.25 -7.34
C SER A 7 -17.08 -11.78 -6.16
N LEU A 8 -17.15 -12.46 -5.00
CA LEU A 8 -16.28 -12.17 -3.86
C LEU A 8 -14.81 -12.41 -4.17
N ALA A 9 -14.49 -13.51 -4.86
CA ALA A 9 -13.13 -13.82 -5.27
C ALA A 9 -12.57 -12.78 -6.25
N VAL A 10 -13.37 -12.34 -7.22
CA VAL A 10 -12.99 -11.28 -8.17
C VAL A 10 -12.77 -9.95 -7.44
N ALA A 11 -13.66 -9.59 -6.51
CA ALA A 11 -13.50 -8.37 -5.71
C ALA A 11 -12.25 -8.42 -4.82
N ALA A 12 -11.96 -9.58 -4.21
CA ALA A 12 -10.75 -9.77 -3.40
C ALA A 12 -9.48 -9.66 -4.25
N LEU A 13 -9.47 -10.24 -5.46
CA LEU A 13 -8.35 -10.09 -6.39
C LEU A 13 -8.15 -8.64 -6.81
N ALA A 14 -9.23 -7.96 -7.17
CA ALA A 14 -9.18 -6.55 -7.56
C ALA A 14 -8.64 -5.69 -6.41
N ALA A 15 -9.11 -5.90 -5.18
CA ALA A 15 -8.62 -5.19 -4.00
C ALA A 15 -7.14 -5.48 -3.72
N ALA A 16 -6.70 -6.74 -3.84
CA ALA A 16 -5.30 -7.12 -3.61
C ALA A 16 -4.32 -6.47 -4.60
N VAL A 17 -4.77 -6.16 -5.83
CA VAL A 17 -3.96 -5.46 -6.83
C VAL A 17 -4.07 -3.94 -6.67
N LEU A 18 -5.28 -3.42 -6.42
CA LEU A 18 -5.52 -1.99 -6.37
C LEU A 18 -4.96 -1.36 -5.09
N VAL A 19 -5.12 -1.99 -3.93
CA VAL A 19 -4.69 -1.43 -2.63
C VAL A 19 -3.18 -1.12 -2.59
N PRO A 20 -2.28 -2.04 -2.98
CA PRO A 20 -0.86 -1.73 -3.05
C PRO A 20 -0.56 -0.64 -4.09
N ALA A 21 -1.19 -0.68 -5.27
CA ALA A 21 -0.96 0.33 -6.29
C ALA A 21 -1.36 1.75 -5.82
N ILE A 22 -2.46 1.87 -5.06
CA ILE A 22 -2.87 3.15 -4.48
C ILE A 22 -1.96 3.54 -3.30
N ALA A 23 -1.51 2.57 -2.49
CA ALA A 23 -0.61 2.81 -1.38
C ALA A 23 0.79 3.28 -1.85
N GLU A 24 1.30 2.69 -2.93
CA GLU A 24 2.54 3.09 -3.59
C GLU A 24 2.39 4.44 -4.31
N ALA A 25 1.23 4.72 -4.91
CA ALA A 25 0.96 6.00 -5.56
C ALA A 25 0.71 7.16 -4.57
N HIS A 26 0.47 6.85 -3.29
CA HIS A 26 0.27 7.88 -2.28
C HIS A 26 1.62 8.34 -1.73
N PRO A 27 1.89 9.65 -1.69
CA PRO A 27 3.10 10.15 -1.07
C PRO A 27 3.17 9.66 0.38
N HIS A 28 4.21 8.90 0.70
CA HIS A 28 4.43 8.35 2.03
C HIS A 28 5.70 8.93 2.64
N ARG A 29 5.73 8.97 3.97
CA ARG A 29 6.84 9.58 4.73
C ARG A 29 7.82 8.50 5.16
N VAL A 30 8.99 8.48 4.54
CA VAL A 30 10.07 7.56 4.92
C VAL A 30 10.96 8.26 5.93
N CYS A 31 11.07 7.67 7.13
CA CYS A 31 11.96 8.15 8.18
C CYS A 31 13.13 7.19 8.36
N HIS A 32 14.36 7.72 8.38
CA HIS A 32 15.55 6.97 8.72
C HIS A 32 16.32 7.69 9.83
N PHE A 33 17.07 6.93 10.60
CA PHE A 33 18.05 7.49 11.52
C PHE A 33 19.37 7.63 10.77
N ASP A 34 19.90 8.84 10.72
CA ASP A 34 21.23 9.09 10.20
C ASP A 34 22.30 8.52 11.16
N HIS A 35 23.56 8.46 10.70
CA HIS A 35 24.72 8.09 11.52
C HIS A 35 24.80 8.88 12.84
N HIS A 36 24.30 10.12 12.86
CA HIS A 36 24.22 10.96 14.05
C HIS A 36 22.97 10.74 14.93
N HIS A 37 22.18 9.69 14.71
CA HIS A 37 20.89 9.41 15.37
C HIS A 37 19.82 10.50 15.15
N HIS A 38 20.02 11.38 14.18
CA HIS A 38 18.97 12.32 13.77
C HIS A 38 17.92 11.57 12.95
N ARG A 39 16.66 11.69 13.36
CA ARG A 39 15.53 11.13 12.60
C ARG A 39 15.20 12.06 11.44
N MET A 40 15.60 11.65 10.24
CA MET A 40 15.31 12.36 9.00
C MET A 40 14.08 11.74 8.33
N CYS A 41 13.03 12.53 8.13
CA CYS A 41 11.82 12.10 7.43
C CYS A 41 11.67 12.84 6.10
N ARG A 42 11.53 12.11 4.99
CA ARG A 42 11.28 12.69 3.66
C ARG A 42 9.98 12.14 3.08
N TRP A 43 9.28 12.98 2.32
CA TRP A 43 8.16 12.53 1.50
C TRP A 43 8.72 11.88 0.24
N VAL A 44 8.27 10.66 -0.04
CA VAL A 44 8.57 9.93 -1.26
C VAL A 44 7.24 9.75 -1.99
N ARG A 45 7.23 9.99 -3.30
CA ARG A 45 6.07 9.82 -4.17
C ARG A 45 6.19 8.51 -4.92
#